data_AF-A0A519VJ91-F1
#
_entry.id   AF-A0A519VJ91-F1
#
_cell.length_a   1.000
_cell.length_b   1.000
_cell.length_c   1.000
_cell.angle_alpha   90.00
_cell.angle_beta   90.00
_cell.angle_gamma   90.00
#
_symmetry.space_group_name_H-M   'P 1'
#
loop_
_entity.id
_entity.type
_entity.pdbx_description
1 polymer ?
#
loop_
_entity_poly.entity_id
_entity_poly.type
_entity_poly.pdbx_seq_one_letter_code
_entity_poly.pdbx_strand_id
1 'polypeptide(L)' 'MQVNYLLLAFTGIFLAGTFFHYKYTHKKGTEFRYKPITLLIIGILFLLSLYGIIAGKPYNEILPFIR' A
#
# COMPACT_ATOMS: atom_id res chain seq x y z
N MET A 1 -14.89 8.71 -1.39
CA MET A 1 -13.71 9.49 -0.94
C MET A 1 -13.10 9.00 0.36
N GLN A 2 -13.87 8.85 1.45
CA GLN A 2 -13.37 8.34 2.73
C GLN A 2 -12.58 7.03 2.61
N VAL A 3 -13.07 6.10 1.77
CA VAL A 3 -12.38 4.82 1.48
C VAL A 3 -10.98 5.06 0.91
N ASN A 4 -10.79 5.99 -0.03
CA ASN A 4 -9.47 6.26 -0.60
C ASN A 4 -8.48 6.70 0.47
N TYR A 5 -8.89 7.62 1.36
CA TYR A 5 -8.04 8.11 2.44
C TYR A 5 -7.69 7.01 3.44
N LEU A 6 -8.68 6.19 3.81
CA LEU A 6 -8.46 5.08 4.72
C LEU A 6 -7.50 4.05 4.12
N LEU A 7 -7.73 3.65 2.87
CA LEU A 7 -6.87 2.70 2.17
C LEU A 7 -5.46 3.27 1.97
N LEU A 8 -5.34 4.54 1.58
CA LEU A 8 -4.04 5.21 1.44
C LEU A 8 -3.28 5.24 2.78
N ALA A 9 -3.95 5.56 3.88
CA ALA A 9 -3.34 5.57 5.20
C ALA A 9 -2.86 4.17 5.61
N PHE A 10 -3.72 3.14 5.50
CA PHE A 10 -3.36 1.78 5.87
C PHE A 10 -2.24 1.20 5.00
N THR A 11 -2.36 1.32 3.68
CA THR A 11 -1.33 0.83 2.75
C THR A 11 -0.03 1.61 2.89
N GLY A 12 -0.11 2.92 3.15
CA GLY A 12 1.05 3.77 3.45
C GLY A 12 1.78 3.37 4.73
N ILE A 13 1.06 3.18 5.84
CA ILE A 13 1.63 2.69 7.11
C ILE A 13 2.27 1.31 6.92
N PHE A 14 1.61 0.41 6.19
CA PHE A 14 2.15 -0.92 5.91
C PHE A 14 3.45 -0.86 5.10
N LEU A 15 3.47 -0.09 4.01
CA LEU A 15 4.66 0.05 3.16
C LEU A 15 5.80 0.73 3.92
N ALA A 16 5.51 1.79 4.69
CA ALA A 16 6.50 2.45 5.53
C ALA A 16 7.07 1.50 6.59
N GLY A 17 6.21 0.78 7.31
CA GLY A 17 6.63 -0.22 8.30
C GLY A 17 7.48 -1.33 7.67
N THR A 18 7.10 -1.80 6.49
CA THR A 18 7.86 -2.81 5.75
C THR A 18 9.23 -2.29 5.29
N PHE A 19 9.30 -1.04 4.84
CA PHE A 19 10.55 -0.37 4.49
C PHE A 19 11.48 -0.19 5.69
N PHE A 20 10.94 0.24 6.84
CA PHE A 20 11.72 0.33 8.08
C PHE A 20 12.20 -1.03 8.55
N HIS A 21 11.36 -2.07 8.43
CA HIS A 21 11.73 -3.43 8.77
C HIS A 21 12.85 -3.94 7.86
N TYR A 22 12.75 -3.74 6.53
CA TYR A 22 13.82 -4.06 5.58
C TYR A 22 15.14 -3.38 5.95
N LYS A 23 15.11 -2.08 6.27
CA LYS A 23 16.29 -1.33 6.69
C LYS A 23 16.87 -1.88 8.00
N TYR A 24 16.02 -2.27 8.94
CA TYR A 24 16.44 -2.85 10.22
C TYR A 24 17.06 -4.24 10.04
N THR A 25 16.45 -5.12 9.24
CA THR A 25 16.97 -6.46 8.97
C THR A 25 18.29 -6.40 8.20
N HIS A 26 18.39 -5.50 7.22
CA HIS A 26 19.63 -5.26 6.47
C HIS A 26 20.75 -4.76 7.41
N LYS A 27 20.45 -3.84 8.34
CA LYS A 27 21.42 -3.37 9.33
C LYS A 27 21.89 -4.47 10.28
N LYS A 28 21.02 -5.42 10.63
CA LYS A 28 21.32 -6.52 11.56
C LYS A 28 21.85 -7.77 10.87
N GLY A 29 21.99 -7.78 9.54
CA GLY A 29 22.43 -8.94 8.77
C GLY A 29 21.44 -10.12 8.83
N THR A 30 20.17 -9.86 9.15
CA THR A 30 19.12 -10.89 9.22
C THR A 30 18.35 -10.96 7.90
N GLU A 31 17.92 -12.16 7.50
CA GLU A 31 17.11 -12.35 6.29
C GLU A 31 15.80 -11.54 6.34
N PHE A 32 15.55 -10.75 5.30
CA PHE A 32 14.28 -10.08 5.12
C PHE A 32 13.27 -11.04 4.47
N ARG A 33 12.38 -11.62 5.28
CA ARG A 33 11.38 -12.58 4.80
C ARG A 33 10.02 -11.91 4.64
N TYR A 34 9.71 -11.51 3.42
CA TYR A 34 8.39 -11.02 3.03
C TYR A 34 7.91 -11.70 1.76
N LYS A 35 6.59 -11.86 1.63
CA LYS A 35 5.98 -12.37 0.41
C LYS A 35 6.00 -11.27 -0.66
N PRO A 36 6.80 -11.39 -1.74
CA PRO A 36 6.98 -10.32 -2.71
C PRO A 36 5.67 -9.95 -3.42
N ILE A 37 4.81 -10.95 -3.68
CA ILE A 37 3.49 -10.76 -4.27
C ILE A 37 2.59 -9.89 -3.38
N THR A 38 2.60 -10.13 -2.06
CA THR A 38 1.81 -9.34 -1.11
C THR A 38 2.27 -7.88 -1.09
N LEU A 39 3.58 -7.65 -1.10
CA LEU A 39 4.13 -6.29 -1.16
C LEU A 39 3.70 -5.56 -2.44
N LEU A 40 3.74 -6.26 -3.57
CA LEU A 40 3.34 -5.73 -4.88
C LEU A 40 1.85 -5.38 -4.92
N ILE A 41 0.98 -6.26 -4.42
CA ILE A 41 -0.46 -6.01 -4.31
C ILE A 41 -0.72 -4.75 -3.47
N ILE A 42 -0.08 -4.63 -2.30
CA ILE A 42 -0.27 -3.47 -1.42
C ILE A 42 0.27 -2.19 -2.06
N GLY A 43 1.38 -2.26 -2.79
CA GLY A 43 1.90 -1.16 -3.58
C GLY A 43 0.91 -0.67 -4.65
N ILE A 44 0.28 -1.60 -5.38
CA ILE A 44 -0.75 -1.25 -6.37
C ILE A 44 -1.96 -0.60 -5.69
N LEU A 45 -2.44 -1.17 -4.58
CA LEU A 45 -3.57 -0.61 -3.84
C LEU A 45 -3.27 0.82 -3.36
N PHE A 46 -2.06 1.07 -2.84
CA PHE A 46 -1.61 2.41 -2.46
C PHE A 46 -1.66 3.39 -3.63
N LEU A 47 -1.11 3.00 -4.78
CA LEU A 47 -1.11 3.84 -5.99
C LEU A 47 -2.52 4.15 -6.50
N LEU A 48 -3.42 3.16 -6.49
CA LEU A 48 -4.81 3.35 -6.90
C LEU A 48 -5.56 4.30 -5.95
N SER A 49 -5.31 4.20 -4.64
CA SER A 49 -5.90 5.11 -3.66
C SER A 49 -5.38 6.53 -3.83
N LEU A 50 -4.08 6.68 -4.10
CA LEU A 50 -3.45 7.96 -4.37
C LEU A 50 -4.03 8.60 -5.63
N TYR A 51 -4.15 7.81 -6.71
CA TYR A 51 -4.77 8.24 -7.96
C TYR A 51 -6.21 8.71 -7.72
N GLY A 52 -7.02 7.96 -6.97
CA GLY A 52 -8.40 8.35 -6.68
C GLY A 52 -8.52 9.66 -5.91
N ILE A 53 -7.60 9.94 -4.99
CA ILE A 53 -7.55 11.22 -4.26
C ILE A 53 -7.19 12.36 -5.22
N ILE A 54 -6.16 12.18 -6.05
CA ILE A 54 -5.70 13.22 -7.00
C ILE A 54 -6.75 13.50 -8.09
N ALA A 55 -7.35 12.45 -8.66
CA ALA A 55 -8.31 12.55 -9.75
C ALA A 55 -9.73 12.91 -9.29
N GLY A 56 -9.96 13.04 -7.98
CA GLY A 56 -11.30 13.32 -7.47
C GLY A 56 -12.29 12.17 -7.70
N LYS A 57 -11.82 10.92 -7.79
CA LYS A 57 -12.67 9.73 -8.02
C LYS A 57 -12.75 8.82 -6.79
N PRO A 58 -13.94 8.37 -6.39
CA PRO A 58 -14.07 7.42 -5.29
C PRO A 58 -13.55 6.01 -5.70
N TYR A 59 -13.06 5.24 -4.72
CA TYR A 59 -12.34 3.97 -4.95
C TYR A 59 -13.09 2.96 -5.82
N ASN A 60 -14.39 2.86 -5.57
CA ASN A 60 -15.35 1.99 -6.24
C ASN A 60 -15.55 2.34 -7.73
N GLU A 61 -15.25 3.56 -8.16
CA GLU A 61 -15.23 3.90 -9.60
C GLU A 61 -13.93 3.47 -10.29
N ILE A 62 -12.84 3.33 -9.53
CA ILE A 62 -11.52 2.94 -10.04
C ILE A 62 -11.43 1.41 -10.15
N LEU A 63 -11.99 0.69 -9.18
CA LEU A 63 -12.10 -0.77 -9.18
C LEU A 63 -13.58 -1.16 -9.09
N PRO A 64 -14.33 -1.10 -10.20
CA PRO A 64 -15.76 -1.41 -10.22
C PRO A 64 -16.09 -2.88 -9.92
N PHE A 65 -15.08 -3.76 -9.94
CA PHE A 65 -15.20 -5.19 -9.67
C PHE A 65 -15.33 -5.51 -8.16
N ILE A 66 -15.05 -4.55 -7.29
CA ILE A 66 -15.21 -4.67 -5.84
C ILE A 66 -16.51 -3.94 -5.48
N ARG A 67 -17.62 -4.68 -5.51
CA ARG A 67 -18.95 -4.21 -5.09
C ARG A 67 -19.22 -4.54 -3.63
#